data_AF-A0A6P0DVQ9-F1
#
_entry.id   AF-A0A6P0DVQ9-F1
#
_cell.length_a   1.000
_cell.length_b   1.000
_cell.length_c   1.000
_cell.angle_alpha   90.00
_cell.angle_beta   90.00
_cell.angle_gamma   90.00
#
_symmetry.space_group_name_H-M   'P 1'
#
loop_
_entity.id
_entity.type
_entity.pdbx_description
1 polymer ?
#
loop_
_entity_poly.entity_id
_entity_poly.type
_entity_poly.pdbx_seq_one_letter_code
_entity_poly.pdbx_strand_id
1 'polypeptide(L)' 'MLKNIDPALNADVLHALRSMGHGDTVVVSDTNFPSDSIARQTVLGKLLRIDNV' A
#
# COMPACT_ATOMS: atom_id res chain seq x y z
N MET A 1 -0.91 15.79 5.83
CA MET A 1 -0.14 15.36 7.02
C MET A 1 -1.07 15.29 8.22
N LEU A 2 -1.06 14.17 8.94
CA LEU A 2 -1.88 13.95 10.13
C LEU A 2 -1.00 13.98 11.39
N LYS A 3 -1.58 14.32 12.54
CA LYS A 3 -0.83 14.33 13.81
C LYS A 3 -0.42 12.89 14.16
N ASN A 4 0.86 12.68 14.48
CA ASN A 4 1.44 11.40 14.91
C ASN A 4 1.36 10.27 13.87
N ILE A 5 1.21 10.58 12.58
CA ILE A 5 1.23 9.60 11.48
C ILE A 5 2.28 10.03 10.48
N ASP A 6 3.07 9.07 10.00
CA ASP A 6 4.12 9.31 9.01
C ASP A 6 3.52 9.94 7.73
N PRO A 7 4.02 11.10 7.26
CA PRO A 7 3.49 11.78 6.08
C PRO A 7 3.70 11.02 4.76
N ALA A 8 4.59 10.03 4.72
CA ALA A 8 4.74 9.14 3.56
C ALA A 8 3.46 8.31 3.34
N LEU A 9 2.73 7.97 4.40
CA LEU A 9 1.50 7.18 4.32
C LEU A 9 0.33 8.04 3.83
N ASN A 10 0.11 8.01 2.51
CA ASN A 10 -1.04 8.68 1.90
C ASN A 10 -2.37 7.96 2.21
N ALA A 11 -3.48 8.56 1.74
CA ALA A 11 -4.82 8.10 2.06
C ALA A 11 -5.09 6.64 1.64
N ASP A 12 -4.67 6.24 0.45
CA ASP A 12 -4.87 4.88 -0.07
C ASP A 12 -4.09 3.84 0.75
N VAL A 13 -2.85 4.16 1.13
CA VAL A 13 -2.01 3.28 1.96
C VAL A 13 -2.58 3.14 3.37
N LEU A 14 -3.01 4.24 3.99
CA LEU A 14 -3.65 4.21 5.31
C LEU A 14 -4.94 3.40 5.29
N HIS A 15 -5.76 3.57 4.25
CA HIS A 15 -6.98 2.79 4.08
C HIS A 15 -6.67 1.29 3.98
N ALA A 16 -5.70 0.91 3.13
CA ALA A 16 -5.27 -0.47 2.98
C ALA A 16 -4.84 -1.08 4.32
N LEU A 17 -3.88 -0.46 5.01
CA LEU A 17 -3.37 -0.93 6.30
C LEU A 17 -4.47 -1.04 7.37
N ARG A 18 -5.42 -0.10 7.40
CA ARG A 18 -6.51 -0.13 8.36
C ARG A 18 -7.54 -1.22 8.07
N SER A 19 -7.72 -1.56 6.80
CA SER A 19 -8.68 -2.58 6.33
C SER A 19 -8.17 -4.01 6.48
N MET A 20 -6.85 -4.20 6.62
CA MET A 20 -6.23 -5.50 6.82
C MET A 20 -6.68 -6.14 8.14
N GLY A 21 -7.10 -7.40 8.06
CA GLY A 21 -7.40 -8.26 9.19
C GLY A 21 -6.15 -8.97 9.74
N HIS A 22 -6.35 -9.76 10.80
CA HIS A 22 -5.28 -10.59 11.33
C HIS A 22 -4.90 -11.69 10.33
N GLY A 23 -3.63 -11.74 9.92
CA GLY A 23 -3.11 -12.71 8.95
C GLY A 23 -3.07 -12.19 7.51
N ASP A 24 -3.61 -11.01 7.22
CA ASP A 24 -3.45 -10.37 5.91
C ASP A 24 -2.00 -9.96 5.69
N THR A 25 -1.57 -10.01 4.43
CA THR A 25 -0.21 -9.69 4.03
C THR A 25 -0.17 -8.49 3.08
N VAL A 26 0.94 -7.78 3.13
CA VAL A 26 1.25 -6.66 2.23
C VAL A 26 2.68 -6.82 1.76
N VAL A 27 2.93 -6.49 0.50
CA VAL A 27 4.27 -6.54 -0.12
C VAL A 27 4.77 -5.11 -0.27
N VAL A 28 5.96 -4.84 0.26
CA VAL A 28 6.74 -3.64 -0.08
C VAL A 28 7.69 -4.04 -1.21
N SER A 29 7.49 -3.46 -2.38
CA SER A 29 8.23 -3.81 -3.59
C SER A 29 9.14 -2.68 -4.06
N ASP A 30 10.21 -3.04 -4.76
CA ASP A 30 11.07 -2.09 -5.47
C ASP A 30 10.52 -1.76 -6.87
N THR A 31 11.27 -0.98 -7.63
CA THR A 31 10.91 -0.60 -9.01
C THR A 31 11.09 -1.73 -10.03
N ASN A 32 11.77 -2.82 -9.68
CA ASN A 32 12.02 -3.96 -10.58
C ASN A 32 10.92 -5.03 -10.46
N PHE A 33 10.23 -5.07 -9.32
CA PHE A 33 9.10 -5.96 -9.11
C PHE A 33 7.92 -5.59 -10.03
N PRO A 34 7.24 -6.56 -10.67
CA PRO A 34 6.12 -6.32 -11.59
C PRO A 34 4.84 -5.95 -10.83
N SER A 35 4.87 -4.82 -10.11
CA SER A 35 3.85 -4.43 -9.13
C SER A 35 2.48 -4.22 -9.77
N ASP A 36 2.40 -3.66 -10.98
CA ASP A 36 1.14 -3.45 -11.70
C ASP A 36 0.37 -4.73 -12.02
N SER A 37 1.07 -5.79 -12.48
CA SER A 37 0.40 -7.05 -12.84
C SER A 37 0.03 -7.85 -11.60
N ILE A 38 0.87 -7.85 -10.57
CA ILE A 38 0.62 -8.54 -9.30
C ILE A 38 -0.50 -7.86 -8.50
N ALA A 39 -0.55 -6.52 -8.45
CA ALA A 39 -1.57 -5.80 -7.70
C ALA A 39 -3.00 -6.13 -8.17
N ARG A 40 -3.19 -6.40 -9.47
CA ARG A 40 -4.47 -6.84 -10.04
C ARG A 40 -4.94 -8.20 -9.51
N GLN A 41 -4.05 -9.01 -8.95
CA GLN A 41 -4.35 -10.30 -8.34
C GLN A 41 -4.50 -10.23 -6.81
N THR A 42 -4.28 -9.04 -6.23
CA THR A 42 -4.49 -8.80 -4.78
C THR A 42 -5.93 -8.40 -4.50
N VAL A 43 -6.31 -8.41 -3.22
CA VAL A 43 -7.64 -7.97 -2.75
C VAL A 43 -7.98 -6.54 -3.20
N LEU A 44 -6.99 -5.65 -3.28
CA LEU A 44 -7.21 -4.25 -3.66
C LEU A 44 -7.35 -4.07 -5.18
N GLY A 45 -6.87 -5.01 -5.99
CA GLY A 45 -6.94 -4.96 -7.46
C GLY A 45 -6.17 -3.80 -8.11
N LYS A 46 -5.54 -2.92 -7.34
CA LYS A 46 -4.81 -1.71 -7.80
C LYS A 46 -3.49 -1.55 -7.07
N LEU A 47 -2.49 -1.01 -7.77
CA LEU A 47 -1.19 -0.70 -7.17
C LEU A 47 -1.32 0.47 -6.19
N LEU A 48 -0.77 0.30 -4.99
CA LEU A 48 -0.58 1.38 -4.04
C LEU A 48 0.81 2.00 -4.27
N ARG A 49 0.89 3.32 -4.22
CA ARG A 49 2.16 4.05 -4.35
C ARG A 49 2.41 4.89 -3.12
N ILE A 50 3.68 5.09 -2.79
CA ILE A 50 4.15 6.06 -1.81
C ILE A 50 4.98 7.07 -2.58
N ASP A 51 4.33 8.08 -3.16
CA ASP A 51 4.98 9.05 -4.05
C ASP A 51 5.63 10.24 -3.30
N ASN A 52 5.53 10.26 -1.97
CA ASN A 52 6.00 11.35 -1.10
C ASN A 52 7.32 11.02 -0.39
N VAL A 53 8.14 10.11 -0.94
CA VAL A 53 9.48 9.76 -0.41
C VAL A 53 10.57 10.35 -1.30
#